data_AF-A0A383DIZ5-F1
#
_entry.id   AF-A0A383DIZ5-F1
#
_cell.length_a   1.000
_cell.length_b   1.000
_cell.length_c   1.000
_cell.angle_alpha   90.00
_cell.angle_beta   90.00
_cell.angle_gamma   90.00
#
_symmetry.space_group_name_H-M   'P 1'
#
loop_
_entity.id
_entity.type
_entity.pdbx_description
1 polymer ?
#
loop_
_entity_poly.entity_id
_entity_poly.type
_entity_poly.pdbx_seq_one_letter_code
_entity_poly.pdbx_strand_id
1 'polypeptide(L)'
;GAVPPADVTSPGDAVIASSANSPGSEGVANAIDGQPTKYLNFDGKNSQPSGFVVTPSIGKTVITGVHMQSANDAPDRDVKVVRIEGSNDDEIADYDSGNWQLITEMNVPAYTGRFQSQVLMFDNVWAFKHYRWIAVDTQGPSGCCMQIAEVELLGGSAPKDVTSPGDAVYASSANSPGSEGVANAIDGQPTKYLNFDGKNSQPSGFVVSPGIGSTTITGISMQTANDAPDRDVKV
;
A
#
# COMPACT_ATOMS: atom_id res chain seq x y z
N GLY A 1 -23.75 -4.56 4.76
CA GLY A 1 -22.44 -5.23 4.61
C GLY A 1 -21.39 -4.15 4.45
N ALA A 2 -20.13 -4.42 4.81
CA ALA A 2 -19.04 -3.50 4.51
C ALA A 2 -18.89 -3.34 2.99
N VAL A 3 -18.80 -2.11 2.52
CA VAL A 3 -18.45 -1.82 1.12
C VAL A 3 -16.95 -2.09 0.98
N PRO A 4 -16.49 -2.81 -0.07
CA PRO A 4 -15.07 -2.97 -0.34
C PRO A 4 -14.37 -1.60 -0.38
N PRO A 5 -13.09 -1.49 0.01
CA PRO A 5 -12.31 -0.28 -0.22
C PRO A 5 -12.32 0.11 -1.70
N ALA A 6 -12.09 1.39 -1.99
CA ALA A 6 -12.04 1.89 -3.36
C ALA A 6 -10.82 1.34 -4.11
N ASP A 7 -10.90 1.22 -5.43
CA ASP A 7 -9.73 0.98 -6.25
C ASP A 7 -8.79 2.20 -6.21
N VAL A 8 -7.51 1.97 -5.99
CA VAL A 8 -6.46 2.99 -6.04
C VAL A 8 -5.74 3.04 -7.38
N THR A 9 -5.94 2.05 -8.25
CA THR A 9 -5.44 2.07 -9.62
C THR A 9 -6.40 2.78 -10.56
N SER A 10 -5.91 3.19 -11.73
CA SER A 10 -6.73 3.80 -12.76
C SER A 10 -6.14 3.54 -14.15
N PRO A 11 -6.97 3.43 -15.20
CA PRO A 11 -6.50 3.38 -16.57
C PRO A 11 -5.57 4.57 -16.86
N GLY A 12 -4.36 4.26 -17.34
CA GLY A 12 -3.32 5.27 -17.61
C GLY A 12 -2.29 5.45 -16.49
N ASP A 13 -2.45 4.78 -15.34
CA ASP A 13 -1.35 4.63 -14.37
C ASP A 13 -0.14 3.97 -15.04
N ALA A 14 1.05 4.33 -14.59
CA ALA A 14 2.27 3.77 -15.15
C ALA A 14 2.36 2.28 -14.79
N VAL A 15 2.45 1.43 -15.82
CA VAL A 15 2.56 -0.02 -15.68
C VAL A 15 3.77 -0.57 -16.42
N ILE A 16 4.46 -1.50 -15.78
CA ILE A 16 5.65 -2.17 -16.33
C ILE A 16 5.44 -3.68 -16.20
N ALA A 17 5.37 -4.38 -17.34
CA ALA A 17 5.25 -5.83 -17.36
C ALA A 17 6.55 -6.50 -16.88
N SER A 18 6.43 -7.70 -16.31
CA SER A 18 7.60 -8.55 -16.04
C SER A 18 8.37 -8.91 -17.31
N SER A 19 7.69 -8.92 -18.46
CA SER A 19 8.29 -9.08 -19.78
C SER A 19 7.32 -8.57 -20.86
N ALA A 20 7.85 -8.33 -22.06
CA ALA A 20 7.05 -8.02 -23.24
C ALA A 20 6.50 -9.28 -23.95
N ASN A 21 6.58 -10.46 -23.33
CA ASN A 21 6.19 -11.74 -23.95
C ASN A 21 4.67 -11.94 -23.92
N SER A 22 3.98 -11.06 -24.65
CA SER A 22 2.53 -10.97 -24.76
C SER A 22 2.13 -10.76 -26.22
N PRO A 23 0.95 -11.24 -26.67
CA PRO A 23 0.47 -10.91 -28.00
C PRO A 23 0.04 -9.44 -28.07
N GLY A 24 0.08 -8.85 -29.26
CA GLY A 24 0.08 -7.38 -29.43
C GLY A 24 -1.10 -6.62 -28.83
N SER A 25 -2.28 -7.22 -28.72
CA SER A 25 -3.49 -6.60 -28.13
C SER A 25 -3.80 -7.08 -26.71
N GLU A 26 -2.92 -7.85 -26.08
CA GLU A 26 -3.12 -8.46 -24.76
C GLU A 26 -1.97 -8.10 -23.79
N GLY A 27 -1.44 -6.89 -23.93
CA GLY A 27 -0.36 -6.36 -23.12
C GLY A 27 -0.80 -5.91 -21.72
N VAL A 28 0.17 -5.55 -20.88
CA VAL A 28 -0.02 -5.25 -19.45
C VAL A 28 -1.01 -4.12 -19.15
N ALA A 29 -1.18 -3.17 -20.06
CA ALA A 29 -2.13 -2.07 -19.88
C ALA A 29 -3.57 -2.60 -19.67
N ASN A 30 -3.91 -3.73 -20.28
CA ASN A 30 -5.20 -4.36 -20.14
C ASN A 30 -5.46 -4.89 -18.71
N ALA A 31 -4.44 -5.05 -17.87
CA ALA A 31 -4.65 -5.52 -16.49
C ALA A 31 -5.31 -4.47 -15.58
N ILE A 32 -5.36 -3.20 -16.00
CA ILE A 32 -5.88 -2.07 -15.21
C ILE A 32 -6.70 -1.09 -16.07
N ASP A 33 -7.26 -1.55 -17.20
CA ASP A 33 -7.93 -0.66 -18.16
C ASP A 33 -9.42 -0.46 -17.88
N GLY A 34 -9.97 -1.12 -16.87
CA GLY A 34 -11.39 -1.08 -16.52
C GLY A 34 -12.29 -1.67 -17.61
N GLN A 35 -11.76 -2.54 -18.47
CA GLN A 35 -12.48 -3.17 -19.57
C GLN A 35 -12.33 -4.71 -19.50
N PRO A 36 -13.26 -5.47 -20.11
CA PRO A 36 -13.12 -6.91 -20.21
C PRO A 36 -12.12 -7.32 -21.31
N THR A 37 -10.97 -6.63 -21.38
CA THR A 37 -9.81 -7.05 -22.19
C THR A 37 -8.98 -8.04 -21.35
N LYS A 38 -7.83 -8.50 -21.84
CA LYS A 38 -6.97 -9.40 -21.04
C LYS A 38 -5.51 -8.99 -21.13
N TYR A 39 -4.81 -9.09 -20.01
CA TYR A 39 -3.37 -9.24 -20.01
C TYR A 39 -3.02 -10.73 -20.08
N LEU A 40 -2.23 -11.12 -21.09
CA LEU A 40 -1.72 -12.48 -21.25
C LEU A 40 -0.20 -12.46 -21.29
N ASN A 41 0.47 -13.27 -20.48
CA ASN A 41 1.92 -13.37 -20.45
C ASN A 41 2.39 -14.82 -20.65
N PHE A 42 3.16 -15.07 -21.71
CA PHE A 42 3.67 -16.38 -22.10
C PHE A 42 4.78 -16.94 -21.20
N ASP A 43 5.38 -16.12 -20.34
CA ASP A 43 6.35 -16.59 -19.34
C ASP A 43 5.64 -17.19 -18.11
N GLY A 44 4.37 -16.81 -17.89
CA GLY A 44 3.62 -17.16 -16.67
C GLY A 44 2.93 -18.52 -16.71
N LYS A 45 3.63 -19.64 -16.70
CA LYS A 45 2.98 -20.97 -16.69
C LYS A 45 3.51 -21.87 -15.59
N ASN A 46 2.62 -22.59 -14.91
CA ASN A 46 2.97 -23.69 -13.99
C ASN A 46 4.11 -23.35 -13.02
N SER A 47 3.83 -22.49 -12.05
CA SER A 47 4.80 -22.01 -11.05
C SER A 47 5.99 -21.23 -11.62
N GLN A 48 5.88 -20.73 -12.85
CA GLN A 48 6.78 -19.71 -13.41
C GLN A 48 6.11 -18.34 -13.23
N PRO A 49 6.65 -17.46 -12.38
CA PRO A 49 5.99 -16.20 -12.10
C PRO A 49 5.98 -15.24 -13.28
N SER A 50 4.89 -14.52 -13.45
CA SER A 50 4.80 -13.33 -14.30
C SER A 50 3.87 -12.31 -13.65
N GLY A 51 3.90 -11.06 -14.12
CA GLY A 51 3.10 -10.02 -13.50
C GLY A 51 3.47 -8.64 -13.99
N PHE A 52 3.25 -7.65 -13.14
CA PHE A 52 3.53 -6.26 -13.46
C PHE A 52 3.81 -5.42 -12.21
N VAL A 53 4.46 -4.29 -12.44
CA VAL A 53 4.51 -3.16 -11.51
C VAL A 53 3.47 -2.15 -11.95
N VAL A 54 2.76 -1.55 -10.98
CA VAL A 54 1.90 -0.38 -11.19
C VAL A 54 2.31 0.74 -10.23
N THR A 55 2.28 1.97 -10.74
CA THR A 55 2.46 3.19 -9.95
C THR A 55 1.17 4.00 -9.99
N PRO A 56 0.34 3.91 -8.93
CA PRO A 56 -0.87 4.72 -8.81
C PRO A 56 -0.59 6.22 -8.93
N SER A 57 -1.25 6.88 -9.87
CA SER A 57 -1.08 8.33 -10.10
C SER A 57 -1.60 9.19 -8.95
N ILE A 58 -2.47 8.65 -8.09
CA ILE A 58 -2.97 9.32 -6.89
C ILE A 58 -1.92 9.47 -5.78
N GLY A 59 -0.72 8.90 -5.99
CA GLY A 59 0.41 8.97 -5.09
C GLY A 59 0.48 7.80 -4.12
N LYS A 60 1.09 8.03 -2.96
CA LYS A 60 1.31 6.98 -1.95
C LYS A 60 -0.03 6.50 -1.39
N THR A 61 -0.25 5.19 -1.39
CA THR A 61 -1.52 4.57 -0.95
C THR A 61 -1.27 3.48 0.07
N VAL A 62 -2.32 3.09 0.81
CA VAL A 62 -2.37 1.85 1.59
C VAL A 62 -3.40 0.96 0.92
N ILE A 63 -2.99 -0.22 0.46
CA ILE A 63 -3.90 -1.25 -0.07
C ILE A 63 -4.18 -2.29 1.01
N THR A 64 -5.43 -2.74 1.10
CA THR A 64 -5.90 -3.77 2.05
C THR A 64 -6.71 -4.86 1.35
N GLY A 65 -6.72 -4.85 0.01
CA GLY A 65 -7.37 -5.85 -0.79
C GLY A 65 -6.96 -5.78 -2.24
N VAL A 66 -7.38 -6.79 -2.98
CA VAL A 66 -7.27 -6.86 -4.44
C VAL A 66 -8.57 -7.40 -5.01
N HIS A 67 -9.08 -6.76 -6.04
CA HIS A 67 -10.14 -7.30 -6.88
C HIS A 67 -9.51 -7.79 -8.19
N MET A 68 -9.87 -9.02 -8.59
CA MET A 68 -9.32 -9.66 -9.79
C MET A 68 -10.43 -10.27 -10.62
N GLN A 69 -10.37 -10.08 -11.92
CA GLN A 69 -11.32 -10.65 -12.88
C GLN A 69 -10.65 -11.66 -13.80
N SER A 70 -11.21 -12.87 -13.92
CA SER A 70 -10.72 -13.89 -14.84
C SER A 70 -10.86 -13.46 -16.31
N ALA A 71 -9.88 -13.78 -17.16
CA ALA A 71 -9.98 -13.55 -18.60
C ALA A 71 -10.83 -14.61 -19.35
N ASN A 72 -10.90 -14.50 -20.67
CA ASN A 72 -11.85 -15.21 -21.52
C ASN A 72 -11.40 -16.52 -22.14
N ASP A 73 -10.10 -16.85 -22.18
CA ASP A 73 -9.66 -18.01 -22.98
C ASP A 73 -9.83 -19.34 -22.25
N ALA A 74 -9.09 -19.56 -21.16
CA ALA A 74 -9.05 -20.89 -20.52
C ALA A 74 -8.76 -20.85 -19.01
N PRO A 75 -9.47 -21.66 -18.20
CA PRO A 75 -9.37 -21.61 -16.73
C PRO A 75 -8.01 -22.08 -16.17
N ASP A 76 -7.27 -22.93 -16.90
CA ASP A 76 -5.94 -23.41 -16.51
C ASP A 76 -4.89 -22.28 -16.46
N ARG A 77 -5.14 -21.16 -17.13
CA ARG A 77 -4.25 -19.98 -17.18
C ARG A 77 -4.55 -18.94 -16.11
N ASP A 78 -5.66 -19.10 -15.39
CA ASP A 78 -6.03 -18.15 -14.35
C ASP A 78 -5.04 -18.21 -13.19
N VAL A 79 -4.93 -17.12 -12.46
CA VAL A 79 -4.07 -17.02 -11.28
C VAL A 79 -4.55 -17.97 -10.19
N LYS A 80 -3.61 -18.70 -9.58
CA LYS A 80 -3.83 -19.57 -8.42
C LYS A 80 -3.15 -19.05 -7.16
N VAL A 81 -1.98 -18.46 -7.31
CA VAL A 81 -1.28 -17.79 -6.20
C VAL A 81 -0.91 -16.39 -6.65
N VAL A 82 -1.35 -15.40 -5.89
CA VAL A 82 -0.99 -13.99 -6.10
C VAL A 82 -0.07 -13.55 -4.97
N ARG A 83 1.02 -12.88 -5.33
CA ARG A 83 1.87 -12.14 -4.39
C ARG A 83 1.80 -10.65 -4.74
N ILE A 84 1.70 -9.82 -3.71
CA ILE A 84 1.75 -8.37 -3.84
C ILE A 84 2.86 -7.83 -2.95
N GLU A 85 3.69 -6.98 -3.54
CA GLU A 85 4.81 -6.32 -2.88
C GLU A 85 4.69 -4.81 -3.09
N GLY A 86 5.27 -4.01 -2.20
CA GLY A 86 5.28 -2.56 -2.26
C GLY A 86 6.69 -1.99 -2.25
N SER A 87 6.90 -0.86 -2.93
CA SER A 87 8.13 -0.07 -2.86
C SER A 87 7.84 1.41 -2.64
N ASN A 88 8.78 2.09 -1.99
CA ASN A 88 8.79 3.53 -1.75
C ASN A 88 9.98 4.23 -2.42
N ASP A 89 10.72 3.52 -3.28
CA ASP A 89 11.74 4.13 -4.13
C ASP A 89 11.15 5.31 -4.93
N ASP A 90 11.98 6.26 -5.32
CA ASP A 90 11.50 7.45 -6.03
C ASP A 90 11.05 7.16 -7.46
N GLU A 91 11.63 6.13 -8.08
CA GLU A 91 11.31 5.66 -9.42
C GLU A 91 11.48 4.14 -9.51
N ILE A 92 10.65 3.50 -10.33
CA ILE A 92 10.81 2.10 -10.74
C ILE A 92 11.05 2.11 -12.26
N ALA A 93 12.29 1.83 -12.67
CA ALA A 93 12.70 1.90 -14.07
C ALA A 93 12.36 0.63 -14.86
N ASP A 94 12.32 -0.51 -14.16
CA ASP A 94 11.93 -1.81 -14.69
C ASP A 94 11.31 -2.70 -13.58
N TYR A 95 10.76 -3.85 -13.98
CA TYR A 95 10.03 -4.76 -13.09
C TYR A 95 10.81 -5.24 -11.86
N ASP A 96 12.14 -5.33 -11.94
CA ASP A 96 13.01 -5.87 -10.88
C ASP A 96 13.83 -4.80 -10.14
N SER A 97 13.81 -3.55 -10.61
CA SER A 97 14.64 -2.45 -10.08
C SER A 97 14.29 -1.96 -8.66
N GLY A 98 13.11 -2.27 -8.14
CA GLY A 98 12.64 -1.77 -6.84
C GLY A 98 13.18 -2.50 -5.61
N ASN A 99 13.30 -1.77 -4.50
CA ASN A 99 13.39 -2.32 -3.14
C ASN A 99 12.00 -2.77 -2.68
N TRP A 100 11.68 -4.03 -2.95
CA TRP A 100 10.35 -4.59 -2.71
C TRP A 100 10.18 -5.14 -1.28
N GLN A 101 9.09 -4.75 -0.64
CA GLN A 101 8.63 -5.31 0.62
C GLN A 101 7.38 -6.16 0.37
N LEU A 102 7.38 -7.41 0.86
CA LEU A 102 6.20 -8.27 0.81
C LEU A 102 5.04 -7.62 1.58
N ILE A 103 3.89 -7.47 0.91
CA ILE A 103 2.63 -7.08 1.54
C ILE A 103 1.85 -8.35 1.87
N THR A 104 1.64 -9.21 0.88
CA THR A 104 0.86 -10.44 1.05
C THR A 104 1.17 -11.48 -0.03
N GLU A 105 0.88 -12.75 0.27
CA GLU A 105 0.80 -13.84 -0.70
C GLU A 105 -0.44 -14.69 -0.36
N MET A 106 -1.31 -14.91 -1.35
CA MET A 106 -2.63 -15.52 -1.14
C MET A 106 -2.95 -16.53 -2.23
N ASN A 107 -3.73 -17.55 -1.86
CA ASN A 107 -4.36 -18.45 -2.83
C ASN A 107 -5.62 -17.81 -3.40
N VAL A 108 -5.80 -17.93 -4.71
CA VAL A 108 -6.98 -17.49 -5.45
C VAL A 108 -7.85 -18.71 -5.73
N PRO A 109 -9.09 -18.76 -5.21
CA PRO A 109 -10.04 -19.81 -5.58
C PRO A 109 -10.24 -19.90 -7.09
N ALA A 110 -10.38 -21.11 -7.62
CA ALA A 110 -10.65 -21.29 -9.04
C ALA A 110 -11.98 -20.61 -9.45
N TYR A 111 -11.96 -19.88 -10.56
CA TYR A 111 -13.16 -19.31 -11.15
C TYR A 111 -14.03 -20.41 -11.76
N THR A 112 -15.35 -20.24 -11.69
CA THR A 112 -16.33 -21.20 -12.23
C THR A 112 -16.84 -20.82 -13.62
N GLY A 113 -16.53 -19.61 -14.07
CA GLY A 113 -16.86 -19.04 -15.36
C GLY A 113 -15.77 -18.08 -15.83
N ARG A 114 -16.00 -17.36 -16.92
CA ARG A 114 -15.10 -16.32 -17.45
C ARG A 114 -15.64 -14.94 -17.09
N PHE A 115 -14.77 -13.93 -17.04
CA PHE A 115 -15.10 -12.58 -16.56
C PHE A 115 -15.75 -12.56 -15.18
N GLN A 116 -15.47 -13.57 -14.35
CA GLN A 116 -15.87 -13.60 -12.96
C GLN A 116 -14.85 -12.84 -12.12
N SER A 117 -15.36 -12.13 -11.11
CA SER A 117 -14.56 -11.35 -10.19
C SER A 117 -14.45 -12.03 -8.84
N GLN A 118 -13.30 -11.88 -8.20
CA GLN A 118 -13.07 -12.23 -6.81
C GLN A 118 -12.41 -11.06 -6.09
N VAL A 119 -12.75 -10.89 -4.82
CA VAL A 119 -12.12 -9.90 -3.94
C VAL A 119 -11.41 -10.65 -2.82
N LEU A 120 -10.12 -10.38 -2.64
CA LEU A 120 -9.30 -10.94 -1.58
C LEU A 120 -8.83 -9.79 -0.68
N MET A 121 -9.19 -9.84 0.60
CA MET A 121 -8.79 -8.84 1.59
C MET A 121 -7.61 -9.33 2.42
N PHE A 122 -6.76 -8.41 2.86
CA PHE A 122 -5.59 -8.70 3.69
C PHE A 122 -5.24 -7.50 4.58
N ASP A 123 -4.53 -7.77 5.68
CA ASP A 123 -4.05 -6.74 6.59
C ASP A 123 -2.80 -6.06 6.03
N ASN A 124 -2.82 -4.73 5.96
CA ASN A 124 -1.65 -3.93 5.67
C ASN A 124 -1.85 -2.52 6.23
N VAL A 125 -0.81 -2.02 6.91
CA VAL A 125 -0.77 -0.67 7.48
C VAL A 125 0.32 0.19 6.86
N TRP A 126 1.13 -0.39 5.96
CA TRP A 126 2.21 0.31 5.29
C TRP A 126 1.73 0.88 3.96
N ALA A 127 2.13 2.12 3.73
CA ALA A 127 1.83 2.82 2.51
C ALA A 127 3.00 2.74 1.51
N PHE A 128 2.70 2.59 0.22
CA PHE A 128 3.67 2.46 -0.86
C PHE A 128 3.34 3.35 -2.05
N LYS A 129 4.38 3.71 -2.82
CA LYS A 129 4.24 4.47 -4.08
C LYS A 129 4.04 3.53 -5.28
N HIS A 130 4.66 2.37 -5.22
CA HIS A 130 4.67 1.38 -6.30
C HIS A 130 4.25 0.03 -5.76
N TYR A 131 3.53 -0.74 -6.58
CA TYR A 131 3.12 -2.09 -6.25
C TYR A 131 3.57 -3.07 -7.32
N ARG A 132 4.11 -4.21 -6.91
CA ARG A 132 4.41 -5.33 -7.79
C ARG A 132 3.38 -6.42 -7.54
N TRP A 133 2.56 -6.68 -8.55
CA TRP A 133 1.59 -7.76 -8.57
C TRP A 133 2.17 -8.94 -9.34
N ILE A 134 2.13 -10.12 -8.74
CA ILE A 134 2.83 -11.30 -9.23
C ILE A 134 1.86 -12.48 -9.22
N ALA A 135 1.57 -13.03 -10.39
CA ALA A 135 0.99 -14.36 -10.50
C ALA A 135 2.11 -15.39 -10.30
N VAL A 136 2.19 -15.97 -9.09
CA VAL A 136 3.23 -16.94 -8.73
C VAL A 136 2.94 -18.31 -9.33
N ASP A 137 1.67 -18.68 -9.44
CA ASP A 137 1.22 -19.94 -10.01
C ASP A 137 -0.12 -19.77 -10.74
N THR A 138 -0.36 -20.62 -11.73
CA THR A 138 -1.63 -20.70 -12.48
C THR A 138 -2.47 -21.87 -11.97
N GLN A 139 -3.79 -21.84 -12.15
CA GLN A 139 -4.70 -22.93 -11.73
C GLN A 139 -4.29 -24.27 -12.35
N GLY A 140 -3.84 -24.21 -13.61
CA GLY A 140 -3.03 -25.22 -14.24
C GLY A 140 -3.70 -26.58 -14.52
N PRO A 141 -2.96 -27.46 -15.21
CA PRO A 141 -1.66 -27.18 -15.83
C PRO A 141 -1.82 -26.33 -17.10
N SER A 142 -1.20 -25.14 -17.14
CA SER A 142 -1.25 -24.24 -18.28
C SER A 142 -0.25 -24.65 -19.35
N GLY A 143 -0.71 -24.80 -20.59
CA GLY A 143 0.16 -25.13 -21.73
C GLY A 143 1.04 -23.98 -22.22
N CYS A 144 0.72 -22.73 -21.85
CA CYS A 144 1.30 -21.55 -22.47
C CYS A 144 1.68 -20.43 -21.51
N CYS A 145 0.83 -20.11 -20.52
CA CYS A 145 0.72 -18.72 -20.11
C CYS A 145 -0.22 -18.46 -18.92
N MET A 146 -0.10 -17.25 -18.39
CA MET A 146 -1.00 -16.66 -17.39
C MET A 146 -1.91 -15.67 -18.10
N GLN A 147 -3.14 -15.54 -17.61
CA GLN A 147 -4.07 -14.51 -18.07
C GLN A 147 -4.83 -13.87 -16.90
N ILE A 148 -5.21 -12.61 -17.06
CA ILE A 148 -6.12 -11.89 -16.17
C ILE A 148 -6.83 -10.79 -16.96
N ALA A 149 -8.10 -10.51 -16.66
CA ALA A 149 -8.85 -9.42 -17.31
C ALA A 149 -8.65 -8.09 -16.60
N GLU A 150 -8.76 -8.06 -15.28
CA GLU A 150 -8.66 -6.83 -14.49
C GLU A 150 -8.00 -7.14 -13.14
N VAL A 151 -7.21 -6.20 -12.64
CA VAL A 151 -6.63 -6.17 -11.30
C VAL A 151 -6.80 -4.76 -10.74
N GLU A 152 -7.65 -4.63 -9.73
CA GLU A 152 -7.86 -3.39 -8.97
C GLU A 152 -7.20 -3.55 -7.60
N LEU A 153 -6.37 -2.60 -7.20
CA LEU A 153 -5.77 -2.60 -5.86
C LEU A 153 -6.68 -1.82 -4.92
N LEU A 154 -7.27 -2.50 -3.94
CA LEU A 154 -8.31 -1.90 -3.09
C LEU A 154 -7.69 -1.25 -1.86
N GLY A 155 -7.96 0.02 -1.64
CA GLY A 155 -7.37 0.79 -0.55
C GLY A 155 -7.77 2.26 -0.53
N GLY A 156 -6.82 3.10 -0.12
CA GLY A 156 -6.96 4.55 -0.13
C GLY A 156 -5.62 5.27 -0.09
N SER A 157 -5.65 6.60 -0.24
CA SER A 157 -4.45 7.43 -0.08
C SER A 157 -3.83 7.25 1.31
N ALA A 158 -2.51 7.33 1.38
CA ALA A 158 -1.79 7.24 2.63
C ALA A 158 -2.30 8.30 3.64
N PRO A 159 -2.40 7.96 4.94
CA PRO A 159 -2.68 8.95 5.97
C PRO A 159 -1.68 10.11 5.89
N LYS A 160 -2.17 11.33 6.12
CA LYS A 160 -1.35 12.54 6.17
C LYS A 160 -1.23 12.99 7.62
N ASP A 161 -0.11 13.66 7.94
CA ASP A 161 -0.03 14.38 9.20
C ASP A 161 -1.13 15.44 9.25
N VAL A 162 -1.93 15.39 10.32
CA VAL A 162 -3.04 16.30 10.56
C VAL A 162 -2.63 17.45 11.48
N THR A 163 -1.43 17.40 12.05
CA THR A 163 -0.86 18.46 12.86
C THR A 163 -0.03 19.41 12.03
N SER A 164 0.13 20.65 12.49
CA SER A 164 0.96 21.66 11.84
C SER A 164 1.56 22.62 12.87
N PRO A 165 2.73 23.21 12.57
CA PRO A 165 3.29 24.27 13.40
C PRO A 165 2.29 25.42 13.56
N GLY A 166 1.97 25.78 14.80
CA GLY A 166 0.99 26.81 15.13
C GLY A 166 -0.41 26.30 15.47
N ASP A 167 -0.67 25.00 15.33
CA ASP A 167 -1.89 24.40 15.90
C ASP A 167 -1.96 24.64 17.41
N ALA A 168 -3.18 24.80 17.92
CA ALA A 168 -3.39 24.97 19.35
C ALA A 168 -3.04 23.65 20.07
N VAL A 169 -2.00 23.68 20.88
CA VAL A 169 -1.49 22.52 21.61
C VAL A 169 -1.26 22.87 23.09
N TYR A 170 -1.71 21.98 23.96
CA TYR A 170 -1.67 22.17 25.42
C TYR A 170 -1.07 20.93 26.07
N ALA A 171 0.05 21.11 26.78
CA ALA A 171 0.65 20.05 27.58
C ALA A 171 -0.26 19.65 28.74
N SER A 172 -0.11 18.41 29.21
CA SER A 172 -0.72 17.94 30.46
C SER A 172 -0.27 18.77 31.67
N SER A 173 0.90 19.42 31.60
CA SER A 173 1.41 20.35 32.60
C SER A 173 2.50 21.25 32.01
N ALA A 174 2.87 22.32 32.72
CA ALA A 174 4.00 23.17 32.34
C ALA A 174 5.36 22.64 32.83
N ASN A 175 5.45 21.38 33.28
CA ASN A 175 6.65 20.80 33.90
C ASN A 175 7.68 20.37 32.85
N SER A 176 8.12 21.33 32.03
CA SER A 176 9.06 21.17 30.92
C SER A 176 10.24 22.12 31.11
N PRO A 177 11.47 21.74 30.71
CA PRO A 177 12.58 22.68 30.68
C PRO A 177 12.41 23.68 29.53
N GLY A 178 13.05 24.85 29.65
CA GLY A 178 12.84 26.06 28.84
C GLY A 178 12.37 25.84 27.40
N SER A 179 13.30 25.66 26.46
CA SER A 179 13.00 25.56 25.03
C SER A 179 12.47 24.19 24.59
N GLU A 180 11.95 23.38 25.51
CA GLU A 180 11.49 21.99 25.27
C GLU A 180 9.99 21.84 25.56
N GLY A 181 9.24 22.92 25.30
CA GLY A 181 7.80 22.98 25.48
C GLY A 181 7.01 22.20 24.42
N VAL A 182 5.71 22.10 24.62
CA VAL A 182 4.82 21.21 23.85
C VAL A 182 4.69 21.54 22.36
N ALA A 183 4.93 22.79 21.96
CA ALA A 183 4.91 23.18 20.55
C ALA A 183 5.94 22.41 19.71
N ASN A 184 7.05 22.00 20.33
CA ASN A 184 8.10 21.21 19.70
C ASN A 184 7.64 19.81 19.27
N ALA A 185 6.55 19.29 19.84
CA ALA A 185 6.01 17.99 19.45
C ALA A 185 5.38 17.98 18.04
N ILE A 186 5.08 19.16 17.49
CA ILE A 186 4.33 19.35 16.23
C ILE A 186 4.94 20.46 15.35
N ASP A 187 6.19 20.84 15.57
CA ASP A 187 6.83 21.96 14.87
C ASP A 187 7.48 21.56 13.52
N GLY A 188 7.44 20.28 13.17
CA GLY A 188 8.05 19.74 11.94
C GLY A 188 9.57 19.89 11.90
N GLN A 189 10.21 20.13 13.05
CA GLN A 189 11.65 20.26 13.21
C GLN A 189 12.18 19.16 14.13
N PRO A 190 13.48 18.84 14.09
CA PRO A 190 14.09 17.89 15.03
C PRO A 190 14.32 18.54 16.42
N THR A 191 13.31 19.21 16.97
CA THR A 191 13.29 19.73 18.35
C THR A 191 12.55 18.74 19.25
N LYS A 192 12.65 18.91 20.58
CA LYS A 192 12.06 17.96 21.54
C LYS A 192 11.03 18.60 22.45
N TYR A 193 9.96 17.87 22.73
CA TYR A 193 9.08 18.11 23.86
C TYR A 193 9.49 17.19 25.03
N LEU A 194 9.79 17.77 26.18
CA LEU A 194 10.12 17.02 27.40
C LEU A 194 9.18 17.42 28.53
N ASN A 195 8.48 16.46 29.12
CA ASN A 195 7.64 16.67 30.30
C ASN A 195 8.11 15.80 31.48
N PHE A 196 8.58 16.43 32.55
CA PHE A 196 9.14 15.76 33.73
C PHE A 196 8.10 14.98 34.55
N ASP A 197 6.80 15.21 34.32
CA ASP A 197 5.75 14.41 34.95
C ASP A 197 5.73 12.98 34.40
N GLY A 198 6.29 12.72 33.21
CA GLY A 198 6.32 11.39 32.58
C GLY A 198 7.30 10.38 33.22
N LYS A 199 8.07 10.81 34.22
CA LYS A 199 9.09 9.95 34.85
C LYS A 199 8.47 8.77 35.59
N ASN A 200 9.18 7.64 35.65
CA ASN A 200 8.78 6.44 36.40
C ASN A 200 7.36 5.94 36.05
N SER A 201 7.04 5.87 34.76
CA SER A 201 5.75 5.38 34.24
C SER A 201 4.52 6.19 34.68
N GLN A 202 4.72 7.44 35.12
CA GLN A 202 3.63 8.38 35.31
C GLN A 202 3.18 8.92 33.94
N PRO A 203 1.88 9.18 33.74
CA PRO A 203 1.38 9.69 32.47
C PRO A 203 1.73 11.17 32.28
N SER A 204 2.22 11.52 31.10
CA SER A 204 2.29 12.88 30.58
C SER A 204 1.90 12.89 29.11
N GLY A 205 1.54 14.05 28.57
CA GLY A 205 1.09 14.13 27.19
C GLY A 205 0.68 15.55 26.80
N PHE A 206 -0.17 15.64 25.79
CA PHE A 206 -0.74 16.89 25.32
C PHE A 206 -2.07 16.67 24.62
N VAL A 207 -2.83 17.74 24.47
CA VAL A 207 -4.01 17.83 23.60
C VAL A 207 -3.65 18.77 22.45
N VAL A 208 -3.98 18.38 21.22
CA VAL A 208 -3.85 19.23 20.02
C VAL A 208 -5.20 19.44 19.37
N SER A 209 -5.45 20.66 18.89
CA SER A 209 -6.60 21.01 18.05
C SER A 209 -6.08 21.37 16.65
N PRO A 210 -6.12 20.42 15.69
CA PRO A 210 -5.68 20.66 14.32
C PRO A 210 -6.38 21.86 13.68
N GLY A 211 -5.60 22.77 13.10
CA GLY A 211 -6.13 23.94 12.38
C GLY A 211 -6.89 23.57 11.11
N ILE A 212 -6.65 22.37 10.57
CA ILE A 212 -7.33 21.84 9.37
C ILE A 212 -8.79 21.43 9.63
N GLY A 213 -9.26 21.50 10.88
CA GLY A 213 -10.64 21.20 11.26
C GLY A 213 -10.84 19.74 11.63
N SER A 214 -12.08 19.26 11.50
CA SER A 214 -12.44 17.90 11.91
C SER A 214 -11.73 16.85 11.06
N THR A 215 -10.99 15.97 11.72
CA THR A 215 -10.24 14.89 11.08
C THR A 215 -10.44 13.57 11.80
N THR A 216 -10.28 12.47 11.07
CA THR A 216 -10.21 11.13 11.65
C THR A 216 -8.74 10.73 11.78
N ILE A 217 -8.32 10.40 12.99
CA ILE A 217 -6.97 9.90 13.26
C ILE A 217 -6.99 8.38 13.05
N THR A 218 -6.19 7.89 12.10
CA THR A 218 -6.09 6.46 11.77
C THR A 218 -4.77 5.83 12.21
N GLY A 219 -3.85 6.64 12.75
CA GLY A 219 -2.55 6.19 13.22
C GLY A 219 -1.77 7.33 13.86
N ILE A 220 -0.60 7.01 14.40
CA ILE A 220 0.33 7.98 14.96
C ILE A 220 1.73 7.68 14.41
N SER A 221 2.45 8.72 13.99
CA SER A 221 3.87 8.65 13.71
C SER A 221 4.63 9.38 14.81
N MET A 222 5.73 8.81 15.28
CA MET A 222 6.57 9.40 16.32
C MET A 222 8.03 9.37 15.87
N GLN A 223 8.77 10.41 16.23
CA GLN A 223 10.21 10.51 16.06
C GLN A 223 10.86 10.62 17.43
N THR A 224 11.99 9.92 17.63
CA THR A 224 12.74 10.01 18.88
C THR A 224 13.34 11.41 19.06
N ALA A 225 13.45 11.83 20.31
CA ALA A 225 14.06 13.12 20.64
C ALA A 225 15.59 13.02 20.64
N ASN A 226 16.27 14.16 20.53
CA ASN A 226 17.73 14.26 20.47
C ASN A 226 18.44 14.15 21.84
N ASP A 227 17.93 13.32 22.75
CA ASP A 227 18.42 13.26 24.13
C ASP A 227 18.88 11.84 24.53
N ALA A 228 18.10 11.08 25.32
CA ALA A 228 18.48 9.74 25.77
C ALA A 228 17.39 8.71 25.46
N PRO A 229 17.75 7.52 24.90
CA PRO A 229 16.77 6.51 24.48
C PRO A 229 15.86 5.96 25.58
N ASP A 230 16.28 6.03 26.85
CA ASP A 230 15.50 5.56 27.99
C ASP A 230 14.28 6.45 28.30
N ARG A 231 14.24 7.66 27.71
CA ARG A 231 13.14 8.64 27.84
C ARG A 231 12.24 8.71 26.61
N ASP A 232 12.56 8.00 25.54
CA ASP A 232 11.69 7.91 24.37
C ASP A 232 10.38 7.15 24.71
N VAL A 233 9.32 7.45 23.97
CA VAL A 233 8.04 6.75 24.12
C VAL A 233 8.26 5.26 23.86
N LYS A 234 7.88 4.43 24.83
CA LYS A 234 7.87 2.97 24.67
C LYS A 234 6.63 2.58 23.86
N VAL A 235 6.86 1.86 22.76
CA VAL A 235 5.82 1.35 21.85
C VAL A 235 5.73 -0.17 21.95
#